data_AF-A0A101GHZ3-F1
#
_entry.id   AF-A0A101GHZ3-F1
#
_cell.length_a   1.000
_cell.length_b   1.000
_cell.length_c   1.000
_cell.angle_alpha   90.00
_cell.angle_beta   90.00
_cell.angle_gamma   90.00
#
_symmetry.space_group_name_H-M   'P 1'
#
loop_
_entity.id
_entity.type
_entity.pdbx_description
1 polymer ?
#
loop_
_entity_poly.entity_id
_entity_poly.type
_entity_poly.pdbx_seq_one_letter_code
_entity_poly.pdbx_strand_id
1 'polypeptide(L)'
;MPFRDSSNSLPCAAEMAVCFRDPSRKAGLKKRIEDYFSTLRNKVPRPDREDPKLVKKYGEYMGRLRTEEEIILEMLEAFSNGDVSSVRAASSRLARP
;
A
#
# COMPACT_ATOMS: atom_id res chain seq x y z
N MET A 1 -4.04 25.69 10.24
CA MET A 1 -3.61 24.75 9.17
C MET A 1 -4.45 23.50 9.32
N PRO A 2 -5.38 23.18 8.41
CA PRO A 2 -6.16 21.96 8.53
C PRO A 2 -5.24 20.78 8.26
N PHE A 3 -5.13 19.88 9.24
CA PHE A 3 -4.63 18.53 9.02
C PHE A 3 -5.58 17.89 8.02
N ARG A 4 -5.18 17.83 6.74
CA ARG A 4 -5.83 17.00 5.73
C ARG A 4 -6.01 15.61 6.35
N ASP A 5 -7.17 14.99 6.15
CA ASP A 5 -7.44 13.61 6.55
C ASP A 5 -6.39 12.67 5.94
N SER A 6 -5.27 12.48 6.65
CA SER A 6 -4.14 11.64 6.24
C SER A 6 -4.52 10.16 6.19
N SER A 7 -5.68 9.81 6.74
CA SER A 7 -6.24 8.45 6.77
C SER A 7 -6.61 7.92 5.39
N ASN A 8 -6.69 8.76 4.36
CA ASN A 8 -7.12 8.37 3.02
C ASN A 8 -6.02 8.41 1.96
N SER A 9 -4.74 8.58 2.35
CA SER A 9 -3.62 8.58 1.41
C SER A 9 -2.47 7.70 1.88
N LEU A 10 -1.85 7.03 0.90
CA LEU A 10 -0.58 6.34 1.10
C LEU A 10 0.50 7.32 1.60
N PRO A 11 1.38 6.88 2.50
CA PRO A 11 2.52 7.69 2.88
C PRO A 11 3.45 7.93 1.69
N CYS A 12 3.99 9.14 1.61
CA CYS A 12 4.97 9.45 0.58
C CYS A 12 6.36 8.91 0.95
N ALA A 13 7.27 8.85 -0.03
CA ALA A 13 8.63 8.35 0.19
C ALA A 13 9.38 9.13 1.29
N ALA A 14 9.15 10.45 1.40
CA ALA A 14 9.74 11.27 2.44
C ALA A 14 9.21 10.90 3.84
N GLU A 15 7.91 10.62 3.98
CA GLU A 15 7.31 10.17 5.24
C GLU A 15 7.91 8.82 5.67
N MET A 16 8.05 7.88 4.74
CA MET A 16 8.67 6.57 5.02
C MET A 16 10.15 6.69 5.38
N ALA A 17 10.91 7.54 4.68
CA ALA A 17 12.34 7.75 4.94
C ALA A 17 12.62 8.30 6.34
N VAL A 18 11.68 9.04 6.95
CA VAL A 18 11.81 9.51 8.34
C VAL A 18 11.87 8.34 9.33
N CYS A 19 11.30 7.17 9.01
CA CYS A 19 11.36 5.99 9.88
C CYS A 19 12.78 5.47 10.13
N PHE A 20 13.74 5.79 9.26
CA PHE A 20 15.15 5.48 9.50
C PHE A 20 15.69 6.22 10.73
N ARG A 21 15.26 7.47 10.94
CA ARG A 21 15.69 8.32 12.07
C ARG A 21 14.77 8.22 13.28
N ASP A 22 13.49 7.92 13.04
CA ASP A 22 12.45 7.79 14.06
C ASP A 22 11.63 6.50 13.83
N PRO A 23 12.11 5.34 14.31
CA PRO A 23 11.45 4.05 14.11
C PRO A 23 10.05 3.96 14.73
N SER A 24 9.73 4.81 15.72
CA SER A 24 8.43 4.82 16.40
C SER A 24 7.26 5.10 15.44
N ARG A 25 7.54 5.82 14.34
CA ARG A 25 6.55 6.17 13.31
C ARG A 25 6.15 5.00 12.43
N LYS A 26 6.96 3.94 12.36
CA LYS A 26 6.76 2.80 11.46
C LYS A 26 5.41 2.13 11.68
N ALA A 27 5.01 1.91 12.93
CA ALA A 27 3.73 1.29 13.27
C ALA A 27 2.54 2.14 12.79
N GLY A 28 2.63 3.46 12.93
CA GLY A 28 1.60 4.39 12.46
C GLY A 28 1.49 4.43 10.93
N LEU A 29 2.62 4.45 10.21
CA LEU A 29 2.63 4.42 8.75
C LEU A 29 2.12 3.08 8.21
N LYS A 30 2.51 1.96 8.84
CA LYS A 30 2.01 0.63 8.50
C LYS A 30 0.49 0.58 8.59
N LYS A 31 -0.09 1.01 9.72
CA LYS A 31 -1.54 1.07 9.90
C LYS A 31 -2.22 1.93 8.84
N ARG A 32 -1.64 3.09 8.50
CA ARG A 32 -2.19 3.98 7.47
C ARG A 32 -2.20 3.35 6.07
N ILE A 33 -1.19 2.54 5.73
CA ILE A 33 -1.15 1.76 4.49
C ILE A 33 -2.26 0.69 4.49
N GLU A 34 -2.38 -0.08 5.56
CA GLU A 34 -3.40 -1.13 5.72
C GLU A 34 -4.83 -0.55 5.63
N ASP A 35 -5.08 0.58 6.30
CA ASP A 35 -6.37 1.28 6.29
C ASP A 35 -6.71 1.81 4.87
N TYR A 36 -5.72 2.32 4.13
CA TYR A 36 -5.90 2.79 2.75
C TYR A 36 -6.33 1.64 1.82
N PHE A 37 -5.61 0.52 1.84
CA PHE A 37 -5.94 -0.62 0.99
C PHE A 37 -7.22 -1.34 1.43
N SER A 38 -7.51 -1.40 2.73
CA SER A 38 -8.80 -1.86 3.24
C SER A 38 -9.95 -1.02 2.69
N THR A 39 -9.80 0.30 2.70
CA THR A 39 -10.80 1.23 2.14
C THR A 39 -10.97 1.03 0.64
N LEU A 40 -9.88 0.85 -0.13
CA LEU A 40 -9.96 0.56 -1.56
C LEU A 40 -10.70 -0.75 -1.85
N ARG A 41 -10.41 -1.82 -1.10
CA ARG A 41 -11.11 -3.11 -1.24
C ARG A 41 -12.60 -2.99 -0.96
N ASN A 42 -12.97 -2.22 0.06
CA ASN A 42 -14.37 -2.02 0.46
C ASN A 42 -15.16 -1.12 -0.51
N LYS A 43 -14.49 -0.27 -1.29
CA LYS A 43 -15.13 0.56 -2.33
C LYS A 43 -15.62 -0.25 -3.53
N VAL A 44 -15.05 -1.43 -3.78
CA VAL A 44 -15.43 -2.27 -4.92
C VAL A 44 -16.47 -3.30 -4.45
N PRO A 45 -17.72 -3.22 -4.94
CA PRO A 45 -18.74 -4.18 -4.56
C PRO A 45 -18.37 -5.58 -5.07
N ARG A 46 -18.72 -6.60 -4.27
CA ARG A 46 -18.55 -7.99 -4.68
C ARG A 46 -19.47 -8.28 -5.87
N PRO A 47 -18.97 -8.91 -6.95
CA PRO A 47 -19.79 -9.24 -8.10
C PRO A 47 -20.77 -10.36 -7.75
N ASP A 48 -21.85 -10.44 -8.54
CA ASP A 48 -22.73 -11.59 -8.53
C ASP A 48 -21.95 -12.86 -8.92
N ARG A 49 -22.22 -13.98 -8.24
CA ARG A 49 -21.55 -15.26 -8.47
C ARG A 49 -21.98 -15.91 -9.78
N GLU A 50 -23.11 -15.46 -10.35
CA GLU A 50 -23.66 -15.98 -11.60
C GLU A 50 -22.94 -15.45 -12.85
N ASP A 51 -22.08 -14.42 -12.73
CA ASP A 51 -21.24 -13.94 -13.83
C ASP A 51 -19.75 -14.32 -13.61
N PRO A 52 -19.28 -15.44 -14.22
CA PRO A 52 -17.89 -15.88 -14.09
C PRO A 52 -16.86 -14.87 -14.58
N LYS A 53 -17.21 -14.01 -15.56
CA LYS A 53 -16.27 -13.02 -16.10
C LYS A 53 -16.06 -11.88 -15.10
N LEU A 54 -17.14 -11.43 -14.45
CA LEU A 54 -17.05 -10.43 -13.39
C LEU A 54 -16.32 -10.96 -12.16
N VAL A 55 -16.61 -12.20 -11.76
CA VAL A 55 -15.88 -12.87 -10.66
C VAL A 55 -14.38 -12.93 -10.94
N LYS A 56 -13.99 -13.32 -12.17
CA LYS A 56 -12.58 -13.38 -12.57
C LYS A 56 -11.91 -12.00 -12.49
N LYS A 57 -12.52 -10.97 -13.10
CA LYS A 57 -11.98 -9.60 -13.07
C LYS A 57 -11.87 -9.03 -11.66
N TYR A 58 -12.86 -9.30 -10.81
CA TYR A 58 -12.81 -8.91 -9.40
C TYR A 58 -11.65 -9.59 -8.66
N GLY A 59 -11.44 -10.88 -8.90
CA GLY A 59 -10.31 -11.62 -8.34
C GLY A 59 -8.95 -11.05 -8.78
N GLU A 60 -8.80 -10.75 -10.08
CA GLU A 60 -7.60 -10.11 -10.63
C GLU A 60 -7.35 -8.73 -9.98
N TYR A 61 -8.40 -7.91 -9.85
CA TYR A 61 -8.31 -6.60 -9.23
C TYR A 61 -7.94 -6.66 -7.75
N MET A 62 -8.60 -7.54 -6.98
CA MET A 62 -8.27 -7.75 -5.56
C MET A 62 -6.87 -8.32 -5.36
N GLY A 63 -6.42 -9.19 -6.27
CA GLY A 63 -5.05 -9.70 -6.30
C GLY A 63 -4.04 -8.58 -6.50
N ARG A 64 -4.27 -7.68 -7.46
CA ARG A 64 -3.41 -6.50 -7.68
C ARG A 64 -3.34 -5.60 -6.46
N LEU A 65 -4.47 -5.26 -5.83
CA LEU A 65 -4.49 -4.44 -4.62
C LEU A 65 -3.67 -5.06 -3.48
N ARG A 66 -3.74 -6.40 -3.33
CA ARG A 66 -2.94 -7.11 -2.33
C ARG A 66 -1.45 -7.04 -2.63
N THR A 67 -1.07 -7.28 -3.89
CA THR A 67 0.34 -7.19 -4.31
C THR A 67 0.90 -5.79 -4.11
N GLU A 68 0.14 -4.74 -4.45
CA GLU A 68 0.54 -3.35 -4.23
C GLU A 68 0.72 -3.05 -2.73
N GLU A 69 -0.20 -3.51 -1.87
CA GLU A 69 -0.10 -3.38 -0.41
C GLU A 69 1.18 -4.03 0.12
N GLU A 70 1.47 -5.26 -0.29
CA GLU A 70 2.67 -6.00 0.09
C GLU A 70 3.96 -5.24 -0.34
N ILE A 71 4.02 -4.75 -1.59
CA ILE A 71 5.17 -3.99 -2.09
C ILE A 71 5.40 -2.71 -1.29
N ILE A 72 4.34 -1.98 -0.95
CA ILE A 72 4.46 -0.72 -0.21
C ILE A 72 4.89 -0.98 1.25
N LEU A 73 4.42 -2.06 1.88
CA LEU A 73 4.89 -2.48 3.19
C LEU A 73 6.38 -2.87 3.17
N GLU A 74 6.82 -3.58 2.12
CA GLU A 74 8.24 -3.87 1.91
C GLU A 74 9.07 -2.60 1.70
N MET A 75 8.54 -1.60 0.99
CA MET A 75 9.20 -0.29 0.86
C MET A 75 9.35 0.40 2.20
N LEU A 76 8.30 0.40 3.05
CA LEU A 76 8.36 0.98 4.39
C LEU A 76 9.42 0.27 5.25
N GLU A 77 9.49 -1.06 5.18
CA GLU A 77 10.51 -1.85 5.86
C GLU A 77 11.92 -1.45 5.40
N ALA A 78 12.15 -1.41 4.09
CA ALA A 78 13.43 -1.04 3.50
C ALA A 78 13.84 0.39 3.87
N PHE A 79 12.91 1.36 3.84
CA PHE A 79 13.16 2.72 4.32
C PHE A 79 13.55 2.75 5.79
N SER A 80 12.87 1.98 6.65
CA SER A 80 13.17 1.93 8.08
C SER A 80 14.56 1.36 8.38
N ASN A 81 15.07 0.49 7.51
CA ASN A 81 16.39 -0.14 7.63
C ASN A 81 17.49 0.63 6.88
N GLY A 82 17.15 1.67 6.12
CA GLY A 82 18.10 2.42 5.30
C GLY A 82 18.59 1.66 4.06
N ASP A 83 17.84 0.63 3.62
CA ASP A 83 18.20 -0.21 2.48
C ASP A 83 17.71 0.39 1.15
N VAL A 84 18.56 1.24 0.56
CA VAL A 84 18.28 1.93 -0.71
C VAL A 84 18.09 0.95 -1.88
N SER A 85 18.81 -0.19 -1.86
CA SER A 85 18.72 -1.19 -2.93
C SER A 85 17.35 -1.85 -2.94
N SER A 86 16.85 -2.24 -1.76
CA SER A 86 15.52 -2.84 -1.60
C SER A 86 14.40 -1.83 -1.88
N VAL A 87 14.56 -0.56 -1.48
CA VAL A 87 13.61 0.52 -1.87
C VAL A 87 13.52 0.64 -3.38
N ARG A 88 14.66 0.66 -4.09
CA ARG A 88 14.68 0.76 -5.56
C ARG A 88 14.05 -0.46 -6.22
N ALA A 89 14.33 -1.66 -5.71
CA ALA A 89 13.77 -2.91 -6.24
C ALA A 89 12.24 -2.95 -6.07
N ALA A 90 11.74 -2.56 -4.89
CA ALA A 90 10.30 -2.51 -4.60
C ALA A 90 9.59 -1.42 -5.44
N SER A 91 10.17 -0.22 -5.54
CA SER A 91 9.65 0.83 -6.44
C SER A 91 9.60 0.38 -7.90
N SER A 92 10.57 -0.41 -8.37
CA SER A 92 10.58 -0.93 -9.74
C SER A 92 9.50 -1.97 -9.98
N ARG A 93 9.16 -2.79 -8.98
CA ARG A 93 8.04 -3.74 -9.05
C ARG A 93 6.70 -3.00 -9.11
N LEU A 94 6.55 -1.93 -8.32
CA LEU A 94 5.34 -1.10 -8.32
C LEU A 94 5.11 -0.39 -9.65
N ALA A 95 6.19 0.01 -10.33
CA ALA A 95 6.12 0.70 -11.62
C ALA A 95 5.87 -0.23 -12.82
N ARG A 96 5.85 -1.56 -12.63
CA ARG A 96 5.58 -2.53 -13.69
C ARG A 96 4.09 -2.95 -13.63
N PRO A 97 3.25 -2.50 -14.58
CA PRO A 97 1.84 -2.83 -14.63
C PRO A 97 1.55 -4.30 -15.00
#